data_AF-A0AAD5MSL3-F1
#
_entry.id   AF-A0AAD5MSL3-F1
#
_cell.length_a   1.000
_cell.length_b   1.000
_cell.length_c   1.000
_cell.angle_alpha   90.00
_cell.angle_beta   90.00
_cell.angle_gamma   90.00
#
_symmetry.space_group_name_H-M   'P 1'
#
loop_
_entity.id
_entity.type
_entity.pdbx_description
1 polymer ?
#
loop_
_entity_poly.entity_id
_entity_poly.type
_entity_poly.pdbx_seq_one_letter_code
_entity_poly.pdbx_strand_id
1 'polypeptide(L)'
;MRQAGLLCHTQRWWSTTRIMNQSGSNAYAVLRAARATGVEAILFAVDLSQRESTAMVMAYAAFARQQIYWARDLFFVFVDGGAAGMDAWLSQYHLVQHTALGAHSLPELGGVIIGGIVMKTHKMKASREPFVLLELNHLNGQLPNLDLFNSVVRIAGKGSFGLHSVVYGVRDEEMGGKDWHFLVPLRAIHTQAFVAIEGLHSVMGKYGIQALTVATPLLTSYPLQQSTRLLEAIARSLNNVLERFHQSYFLYILASPDNFVSIAYFMPIIGGVLLPLLFFAYRDWSYLSSVTVPRSLLLVHSIGIFTWWLCHRHFSTVTTNPHGDMVYLAVITLIPWGFALPVSVTEIRSLRFMLLLECALMSAAVALLNFSLALVFALVATPLLIKLTDDSGDRSRALLRSALALACHPFGLYALFMVYGRPFLEYHEKPFVMEPHAFINALFRLVEEHLVYNSYVLPLLLVVVLPMWNMVLALALMRTKTILQNETRVVQDSEHPGD
;
A
#
# COMPACT_ATOMS: atom_id res chain seq x y z
N MET A 1 4.62 -19.54 29.78
CA MET A 1 3.67 -18.45 30.13
C MET A 1 2.66 -18.87 31.20
N ARG A 2 1.87 -19.95 31.05
CA ARG A 2 1.00 -20.44 32.14
C ARG A 2 1.77 -20.72 33.44
N GLN A 3 2.91 -21.40 33.34
CA GLN A 3 3.82 -21.61 34.48
C GLN A 3 4.34 -20.30 35.10
N ALA A 4 4.40 -19.22 34.33
CA ALA A 4 4.78 -17.90 34.82
C ALA A 4 3.59 -17.13 35.44
N GLY A 5 2.39 -17.72 35.50
CA GLY A 5 1.21 -17.11 36.12
C GLY A 5 0.49 -16.07 35.25
N LEU A 6 0.56 -16.20 33.92
CA LEU A 6 -0.18 -15.39 32.94
C LEU A 6 -1.46 -16.11 32.47
N LEU A 7 -2.51 -15.35 32.19
CA LEU A 7 -3.74 -15.86 31.57
C LEU A 7 -3.44 -16.19 30.11
N CYS A 8 -3.54 -17.46 29.70
CA CYS A 8 -3.12 -17.90 28.37
C CYS A 8 -4.23 -18.64 27.64
N HIS A 9 -4.54 -18.18 26.44
CA HIS A 9 -5.62 -18.70 25.60
C HIS A 9 -5.13 -18.96 24.18
N THR A 10 -5.90 -19.75 23.45
CA THR A 10 -5.66 -20.04 22.03
C THR A 10 -6.89 -19.69 21.23
N GLN A 11 -6.68 -19.24 20.00
CA GLN A 11 -7.73 -18.86 19.07
C GLN A 11 -7.45 -19.54 17.73
N ARG A 12 -8.38 -20.40 17.29
CA ARG A 12 -8.34 -20.94 15.93
C ARG A 12 -8.99 -19.96 14.97
N TRP A 13 -8.40 -19.85 13.79
CA TRP A 13 -8.89 -19.02 12.69
C TRP A 13 -8.74 -19.76 11.37
N TRP A 14 -9.54 -19.38 10.39
CA TRP A 14 -9.54 -19.94 9.05
C TRP A 14 -9.95 -18.89 8.03
N SER A 15 -9.45 -19.02 6.80
CA SER A 15 -9.93 -18.22 5.67
C SER A 15 -11.34 -18.67 5.26
N THR A 16 -12.22 -17.71 5.01
CA THR A 16 -13.54 -17.98 4.41
C THR A 16 -13.53 -17.80 2.89
N THR A 17 -12.50 -17.12 2.35
CA THR A 17 -12.36 -16.89 0.91
C THR A 17 -11.67 -18.07 0.23
N ARG A 18 -12.04 -18.33 -1.02
CA ARG A 18 -11.43 -19.41 -1.81
C ARG A 18 -10.06 -19.08 -2.38
N ILE A 19 -9.67 -17.80 -2.40
CA ILE A 19 -8.34 -17.38 -2.85
C ILE A 19 -7.23 -17.80 -1.87
N MET A 20 -7.52 -17.80 -0.57
CA MET A 20 -6.59 -18.16 0.47
C MET A 20 -7.10 -19.40 1.20
N ASN A 21 -6.40 -20.54 1.07
CA ASN A 21 -6.71 -21.76 1.83
C ASN A 21 -5.75 -21.90 3.02
N GLN A 22 -5.87 -20.99 3.98
CA GLN A 22 -5.05 -20.99 5.19
C GLN A 22 -5.93 -21.06 6.44
N SER A 23 -5.44 -21.78 7.43
CA SER A 23 -5.99 -21.83 8.78
C SER A 23 -4.85 -21.94 9.76
N GLY A 24 -5.02 -21.37 10.95
CA GLY A 24 -3.98 -21.37 11.97
C GLY A 24 -4.56 -21.31 13.37
N SER A 25 -3.68 -21.41 14.36
CA SER A 25 -4.04 -21.25 15.76
C SER A 25 -3.12 -20.25 16.43
N ASN A 26 -3.64 -19.04 16.64
CA ASN A 26 -2.95 -18.03 17.44
C ASN A 26 -2.96 -18.44 18.91
N ALA A 27 -1.89 -18.11 19.63
CA ALA A 27 -1.86 -18.17 21.08
C ALA A 27 -1.69 -16.75 21.62
N TYR A 28 -2.34 -16.42 22.73
CA TYR A 28 -2.11 -15.14 23.38
C TYR A 28 -2.09 -15.28 24.90
N ALA A 29 -1.36 -14.37 25.54
CA ALA A 29 -1.31 -14.24 26.97
C ALA A 29 -1.66 -12.82 27.40
N VAL A 30 -2.34 -12.69 28.53
CA VAL A 30 -2.81 -11.42 29.08
C VAL A 30 -2.20 -11.21 30.46
N LEU A 31 -1.61 -10.04 30.66
CA LEU A 31 -1.22 -9.51 31.95
C LEU A 31 -2.13 -8.31 32.27
N ARG A 32 -2.96 -8.43 33.30
CA ARG A 32 -3.81 -7.32 33.76
C ARG A 32 -2.97 -6.27 34.51
N ALA A 33 -3.29 -5.01 34.30
CA ALA A 33 -2.66 -3.89 34.99
C ALA A 33 -2.85 -4.01 36.51
N ALA A 34 -1.78 -3.80 37.27
CA ALA A 34 -1.86 -3.81 38.74
C ALA A 34 -2.33 -2.46 39.30
N ARG A 35 -2.11 -1.36 38.54
CA ARG A 35 -2.33 0.02 39.00
C ARG A 35 -3.54 0.72 38.38
N ALA A 36 -4.30 0.06 37.52
CA ALA A 36 -5.41 0.66 36.79
C ALA A 36 -6.52 -0.36 36.53
N THR A 37 -7.66 0.13 36.04
CA THR A 37 -8.88 -0.64 35.79
C THR A 37 -8.88 -1.42 34.46
N GLY A 38 -7.78 -1.45 33.72
CA GLY A 38 -7.65 -2.20 32.46
C GLY A 38 -8.39 -1.59 31.25
N VAL A 39 -8.72 -0.30 31.31
CA VAL A 39 -9.43 0.43 30.22
C VAL A 39 -8.54 0.66 28.99
N GLU A 40 -7.23 0.52 29.14
CA GLU A 40 -6.26 0.63 28.05
C GLU A 40 -5.28 -0.55 28.06
N ALA A 41 -4.79 -0.89 26.88
CA ALA A 41 -3.93 -2.02 26.65
C ALA A 41 -2.73 -1.67 25.76
N ILE A 42 -1.64 -2.42 25.92
CA ILE A 42 -0.46 -2.42 25.06
C ILE A 42 -0.34 -3.82 24.44
N LEU A 43 -0.06 -3.87 23.14
CA LEU A 43 0.00 -5.10 22.38
C LEU A 43 1.45 -5.41 21.97
N PHE A 44 1.92 -6.59 22.32
CA PHE A 44 3.15 -7.18 21.80
C PHE A 44 2.78 -8.36 20.92
N ALA A 45 3.22 -8.34 19.66
CA ALA A 45 2.94 -9.43 18.74
C ALA A 45 4.23 -10.01 18.14
N VAL A 46 4.18 -11.30 17.82
CA VAL A 46 5.29 -12.00 17.18
C VAL A 46 4.75 -13.10 16.29
N ASP A 47 5.40 -13.29 15.15
CA ASP A 47 5.13 -14.43 14.28
C ASP A 47 5.79 -15.68 14.88
N LEU A 48 5.00 -16.76 15.05
CA LEU A 48 5.49 -18.04 15.57
C LEU A 48 6.59 -18.66 14.69
N SER A 49 6.68 -18.27 13.41
CA SER A 49 7.80 -18.66 12.53
C SER A 49 9.15 -18.12 13.03
N GLN A 50 9.15 -16.99 13.75
CA GLN A 50 10.33 -16.32 14.29
C GLN A 50 10.64 -16.84 15.71
N ARG A 51 11.36 -17.97 15.78
CA ARG A 51 11.67 -18.65 17.05
C ARG A 51 12.39 -17.76 18.08
N GLU A 52 13.41 -17.01 17.64
CA GLU A 52 14.19 -16.14 18.54
C GLU A 52 13.34 -14.97 19.08
N SER A 53 12.54 -14.35 18.21
CA SER A 53 11.60 -13.29 18.60
C SER A 53 10.52 -13.82 19.54
N THR A 54 10.04 -15.03 19.30
CA THR A 54 9.06 -15.71 20.16
C THR A 54 9.64 -15.94 21.55
N ALA A 55 10.87 -16.45 21.64
CA ALA A 55 11.58 -16.61 22.91
C ALA A 55 11.76 -15.28 23.65
N MET A 56 12.08 -14.21 22.92
CA MET A 56 12.22 -12.85 23.46
C MET A 56 10.92 -12.32 24.06
N VAL A 57 9.80 -12.39 23.34
CA VAL A 57 8.50 -11.95 23.84
C VAL A 57 8.03 -12.82 25.01
N MET A 58 8.26 -14.13 24.98
CA MET A 58 7.96 -15.02 26.10
C MET A 58 8.78 -14.70 27.35
N ALA A 59 10.08 -14.42 27.20
CA ALA A 59 10.96 -14.04 28.29
C ALA A 59 10.55 -12.70 28.89
N TYR A 60 10.24 -11.71 28.03
CA TYR A 60 9.72 -10.42 28.47
C TYR A 60 8.37 -10.56 29.18
N ALA A 61 7.43 -11.38 28.70
CA ALA A 61 6.16 -11.61 29.37
C ALA A 61 6.32 -12.20 30.77
N ALA A 62 7.23 -13.18 30.93
CA ALA A 62 7.55 -13.75 32.24
C ALA A 62 8.17 -12.72 33.19
N PHE A 63 9.04 -11.85 32.68
CA PHE A 63 9.62 -10.74 33.45
C PHE A 63 8.56 -9.69 33.83
N ALA A 64 7.73 -9.27 32.88
CA ALA A 64 6.69 -8.25 33.08
C ALA A 64 5.69 -8.66 34.17
N ARG A 65 5.37 -9.96 34.27
CA ARG A 65 4.49 -10.48 35.34
C ARG A 65 5.02 -10.23 36.75
N GLN A 66 6.34 -10.18 36.92
CA GLN A 66 6.99 -9.91 38.22
C GLN A 66 6.96 -8.42 38.60
N GLN A 67 6.61 -7.54 37.66
CA GLN A 67 6.61 -6.10 37.86
C GLN A 67 5.21 -5.57 38.19
N ILE A 68 5.13 -4.63 39.14
CA ILE A 68 3.86 -4.06 39.65
C ILE A 68 3.57 -2.64 39.14
N TYR A 69 4.39 -2.11 38.25
CA TYR A 69 4.30 -0.71 37.81
C TYR A 69 3.41 -0.51 36.58
N TRP A 70 2.79 -1.56 36.05
CA TRP A 70 1.93 -1.50 34.88
C TRP A 70 0.59 -0.82 35.19
N ALA A 71 0.29 0.24 34.44
CA ALA A 71 -0.96 0.98 34.43
C ALA A 71 -1.85 0.59 33.24
N ARG A 72 -1.38 -0.29 32.34
CA ARG A 72 -2.11 -0.79 31.18
C ARG A 72 -2.01 -2.30 31.10
N ASP A 73 -3.04 -2.93 30.55
CA ASP A 73 -3.02 -4.37 30.30
C ASP A 73 -1.99 -4.67 29.22
N LEU A 74 -1.20 -5.73 29.37
CA LEU A 74 -0.27 -6.19 28.34
C LEU A 74 -0.81 -7.44 27.66
N PHE A 75 -1.00 -7.36 26.35
CA PHE A 75 -1.36 -8.49 25.50
C PHE A 75 -0.12 -8.98 24.76
N PHE A 76 0.18 -10.27 24.89
CA PHE A 76 1.26 -10.94 24.18
C PHE A 76 0.65 -11.92 23.18
N VAL A 77 0.69 -11.61 21.89
CA VAL A 77 0.05 -12.39 20.83
C VAL A 77 1.11 -13.09 19.99
N PHE A 78 0.99 -14.41 19.92
CA PHE A 78 1.83 -15.31 19.15
C PHE A 78 1.02 -15.78 17.96
N VAL A 79 1.32 -15.20 16.81
CA VAL A 79 0.50 -15.29 15.61
C VAL A 79 0.95 -16.46 14.76
N ASP A 80 -0.02 -17.27 14.31
CA ASP A 80 0.17 -18.31 13.32
C ASP A 80 -0.43 -17.83 11.99
N GLY A 81 0.27 -18.08 10.87
CA GLY A 81 -0.11 -17.65 9.52
C GLY A 81 -0.05 -16.13 9.26
N GLY A 82 0.92 -15.43 9.86
CA GLY A 82 1.31 -14.09 9.45
C GLY A 82 0.23 -13.01 9.65
N ALA A 83 0.16 -12.05 8.72
CA ALA A 83 -0.74 -10.90 8.85
C ALA A 83 -2.23 -11.29 8.89
N ALA A 84 -2.63 -12.35 8.17
CA ALA A 84 -3.99 -12.88 8.21
C ALA A 84 -4.38 -13.39 9.60
N GLY A 85 -3.47 -14.13 10.25
CA GLY A 85 -3.67 -14.58 11.63
C GLY A 85 -3.81 -13.41 12.60
N MET A 86 -3.03 -12.35 12.42
CA MET A 86 -3.13 -11.15 13.25
C MET A 86 -4.45 -10.39 13.03
N ASP A 87 -4.88 -10.21 11.78
CA ASP A 87 -6.15 -9.56 11.44
C ASP A 87 -7.34 -10.36 12.00
N ALA A 88 -7.29 -11.70 11.93
CA ALA A 88 -8.28 -12.58 12.53
C ALA A 88 -8.37 -12.39 14.06
N TRP A 89 -7.23 -12.28 14.76
CA TRP A 89 -7.21 -12.02 16.20
C TRP A 89 -7.78 -10.65 16.55
N LEU A 90 -7.33 -9.60 15.84
CA LEU A 90 -7.79 -8.23 16.04
C LEU A 90 -9.28 -8.07 15.74
N SER A 91 -9.80 -8.74 14.72
CA SER A 91 -11.24 -8.68 14.38
C SER A 91 -12.11 -9.11 15.56
N GLN A 92 -11.70 -10.17 16.28
CA GLN A 92 -12.42 -10.66 17.45
C GLN A 92 -12.17 -9.79 18.68
N TYR A 93 -10.98 -9.21 18.83
CA TYR A 93 -10.68 -8.27 19.91
C TYR A 93 -11.54 -7.00 19.82
N HIS A 94 -11.71 -6.46 18.60
CA HIS A 94 -12.49 -5.25 18.32
C HIS A 94 -13.97 -5.52 18.06
N LEU A 95 -14.41 -6.79 18.12
CA LEU A 95 -15.80 -7.21 17.88
C LEU A 95 -16.32 -6.78 16.49
N VAL A 96 -15.45 -6.79 15.48
CA VAL A 96 -15.77 -6.43 14.09
C VAL A 96 -15.91 -7.70 13.26
N GLN A 97 -16.95 -7.76 12.43
CA GLN A 97 -17.11 -8.85 11.47
C GLN A 97 -16.10 -8.72 10.33
N HIS A 98 -15.33 -9.79 10.11
CA HIS A 98 -14.38 -9.86 9.02
C HIS A 98 -15.00 -10.58 7.82
N THR A 99 -14.89 -10.01 6.62
CA THR A 99 -15.50 -10.56 5.40
C THR A 99 -14.79 -11.82 4.91
N ALA A 100 -13.47 -11.87 5.06
CA ALA A 100 -12.62 -12.93 4.49
C ALA A 100 -12.01 -13.92 5.49
N LEU A 101 -12.20 -13.72 6.79
CA LEU A 101 -11.56 -14.51 7.85
C LEU A 101 -12.60 -14.86 8.90
N GLY A 102 -12.62 -16.12 9.32
CA GLY A 102 -13.39 -16.61 10.45
C GLY A 102 -12.46 -16.90 11.62
N ALA A 103 -12.87 -16.56 12.83
CA ALA A 103 -12.12 -16.88 14.04
C ALA A 103 -13.06 -17.12 15.23
N HIS A 104 -12.62 -17.93 16.19
CA HIS A 104 -13.35 -18.09 17.43
C HIS A 104 -13.26 -16.83 18.31
N SER A 105 -14.31 -16.57 19.09
CA SER A 105 -14.36 -15.48 20.06
C SER A 105 -13.25 -15.59 21.10
N LEU A 106 -12.71 -14.44 21.53
CA LEU A 106 -11.67 -14.39 22.54
C LEU A 106 -12.29 -14.52 23.95
N PRO A 107 -11.83 -15.47 24.79
CA PRO A 107 -12.32 -15.57 26.17
C PRO A 107 -12.01 -14.35 27.03
N GLU A 108 -10.87 -13.71 26.80
CA GLU A 108 -10.40 -12.55 27.54
C GLU A 108 -10.22 -11.36 26.59
N LEU A 109 -10.98 -10.30 26.85
CA LEU A 109 -10.88 -9.02 26.15
C LEU A 109 -10.22 -7.98 27.06
N GLY A 110 -9.67 -6.93 26.46
CA GLY A 110 -9.06 -5.81 27.19
C GLY A 110 -9.67 -4.48 26.80
N GLY A 111 -9.11 -3.43 27.40
CA GLY A 111 -9.40 -2.06 27.02
C GLY A 111 -8.89 -1.67 25.63
N VAL A 112 -8.92 -0.38 25.31
CA VAL A 112 -8.46 0.09 23.99
C VAL A 112 -6.95 -0.07 23.88
N ILE A 113 -6.48 -0.72 22.80
CA ILE A 113 -5.06 -0.86 22.52
C ILE A 113 -4.50 0.48 22.06
N ILE A 114 -3.63 1.09 22.88
CA ILE A 114 -3.05 2.41 22.60
C ILE A 114 -1.86 2.33 21.63
N GLY A 115 -1.16 1.20 21.63
CA GLY A 115 0.05 0.99 20.83
C GLY A 115 0.43 -0.48 20.73
N GLY A 116 1.01 -0.84 19.59
CA GLY A 116 1.43 -2.19 19.26
C GLY A 116 2.92 -2.25 18.91
N ILE A 117 3.62 -3.27 19.37
CA ILE A 117 5.01 -3.54 19.01
C ILE A 117 5.09 -4.96 18.46
N VAL A 118 5.52 -5.10 17.21
CA VAL A 118 5.81 -6.40 16.62
C VAL A 118 7.29 -6.67 16.76
N MET A 119 7.66 -7.83 17.29
CA MET A 119 9.06 -8.22 17.41
C MET A 119 9.47 -9.12 16.26
N LYS A 120 10.61 -8.81 15.66
CA LYS A 120 11.30 -9.66 14.69
C LYS A 120 12.79 -9.74 15.01
N THR A 121 13.45 -10.75 14.45
CA THR A 121 14.90 -10.90 14.49
C THR A 121 15.43 -10.86 13.07
N HIS A 122 16.47 -10.06 12.84
CA HIS A 122 17.07 -9.87 11.53
C HIS A 122 18.49 -10.46 11.50
N LYS A 123 18.76 -11.28 10.47
CA LYS A 123 20.10 -11.86 10.27
C LYS A 123 21.07 -10.78 9.82
N MET A 124 22.14 -10.59 10.58
CA MET A 124 23.20 -9.63 10.24
C MET A 124 24.39 -10.33 9.59
N LYS A 125 25.07 -9.64 8.67
CA LYS A 125 26.41 -10.09 8.23
C LYS A 125 27.38 -9.86 9.39
N ALA A 126 28.22 -10.86 9.69
CA ALA A 126 29.04 -10.95 10.90
C ALA A 126 30.04 -9.80 11.16
N SER A 127 30.30 -8.94 10.17
CA SER A 127 31.28 -7.84 10.25
C SER A 127 30.67 -6.46 10.51
N ARG A 128 29.37 -6.36 10.84
CA ARG A 128 28.65 -5.08 10.88
C ARG A 128 28.23 -4.70 12.30
N GLU A 129 28.22 -3.41 12.58
CA GLU A 129 27.73 -2.84 13.83
C GLU A 129 26.25 -3.23 14.07
N PRO A 130 25.86 -3.44 15.35
CA PRO A 130 24.50 -3.86 15.67
C PRO A 130 23.51 -2.71 15.46
N PHE A 131 22.45 -2.99 14.70
CA PHE A 131 21.38 -2.05 14.39
C PHE A 131 20.00 -2.62 14.72
N VAL A 132 18.98 -1.76 14.74
CA VAL A 132 17.57 -2.15 14.82
C VAL A 132 16.89 -1.69 13.55
N LEU A 133 16.30 -2.63 12.82
CA LEU A 133 15.48 -2.31 11.65
C LEU A 133 14.05 -2.03 12.10
N LEU A 134 13.51 -0.89 11.69
CA LEU A 134 12.14 -0.48 11.96
C LEU A 134 11.32 -0.58 10.68
N GLU A 135 10.25 -1.39 10.73
CA GLU A 135 9.24 -1.51 9.68
C GLU A 135 7.99 -0.72 10.12
N LEU A 136 7.42 0.06 9.21
CA LEU A 136 6.46 1.12 9.57
C LEU A 136 5.17 1.05 8.77
N ASN A 137 5.21 0.53 7.55
CA ASN A 137 4.08 0.71 6.62
C ASN A 137 2.88 -0.09 7.10
N HIS A 138 1.83 0.64 7.45
CA HIS A 138 0.49 0.12 7.64
C HIS A 138 -0.15 -0.25 6.31
N LEU A 139 -1.36 -0.80 6.39
CA LEU A 139 -2.13 -1.19 5.21
C LEU A 139 -2.17 -0.06 4.17
N ASN A 140 -1.81 -0.41 2.93
CA ASN A 140 -1.76 0.52 1.79
C ASN A 140 -0.84 1.74 2.01
N GLY A 141 0.27 1.57 2.72
CA GLY A 141 1.28 2.62 2.89
C GLY A 141 0.90 3.72 3.88
N GLN A 142 -0.13 3.50 4.70
CA GLN A 142 -0.39 4.33 5.87
C GLN A 142 0.78 4.26 6.85
N LEU A 143 0.91 5.25 7.73
CA LEU A 143 2.02 5.32 8.68
C LEU A 143 1.52 5.43 10.12
N PRO A 144 2.23 4.85 11.10
CA PRO A 144 1.92 5.02 12.51
C PRO A 144 2.19 6.46 12.92
N ASN A 145 1.69 6.82 14.11
CA ASN A 145 2.03 8.10 14.71
C ASN A 145 3.55 8.26 14.87
N LEU A 146 4.07 9.41 14.41
CA LEU A 146 5.49 9.71 14.41
C LEU A 146 6.12 9.70 15.82
N ASP A 147 5.36 9.98 16.89
CA ASP A 147 5.90 9.94 18.25
C ASP A 147 6.22 8.54 18.73
N LEU A 148 5.44 7.54 18.30
CA LEU A 148 5.74 6.14 18.59
C LEU A 148 7.08 5.75 17.96
N PHE A 149 7.24 6.09 16.68
CA PHE A 149 8.49 5.87 15.95
C PHE A 149 9.67 6.59 16.61
N ASN A 150 9.55 7.89 16.85
CA ASN A 150 10.60 8.70 17.48
C ASN A 150 10.99 8.19 18.87
N SER A 151 10.02 7.71 19.65
CA SER A 151 10.27 7.12 20.96
C SER A 151 11.11 5.86 20.84
N VAL A 152 10.77 4.97 19.91
CA VAL A 152 11.54 3.73 19.67
C VAL A 152 12.95 4.04 19.19
N VAL A 153 13.12 4.96 18.22
CA VAL A 153 14.44 5.40 17.72
C VAL A 153 15.29 5.95 18.86
N ARG A 154 14.73 6.85 19.68
CA ARG A 154 15.43 7.46 20.82
C ARG A 154 15.79 6.44 21.91
N ILE A 155 14.93 5.47 22.17
CA ILE A 155 15.20 4.41 23.16
C ILE A 155 16.29 3.48 22.64
N ALA A 156 16.24 3.05 21.38
CA ALA A 156 17.22 2.16 20.79
C ALA A 156 18.62 2.81 20.69
N GLY A 157 18.67 4.08 20.30
CA GLY A 157 19.93 4.81 20.08
C GLY A 157 20.59 5.37 21.35
N LYS A 158 19.84 5.60 22.44
CA LYS A 158 20.41 6.18 23.68
C LYS A 158 20.87 5.12 24.68
N GLY A 159 21.94 5.44 25.40
CA GLY A 159 22.36 4.74 26.63
C GLY A 159 22.95 3.36 26.38
N SER A 160 22.54 2.36 27.18
CA SER A 160 23.13 1.02 27.22
C SER A 160 22.72 0.10 26.07
N PHE A 161 21.79 0.52 25.20
CA PHE A 161 21.33 -0.29 24.08
C PHE A 161 22.25 -0.15 22.86
N GLY A 162 22.66 1.08 22.55
CA GLY A 162 23.67 1.38 21.52
C GLY A 162 23.32 0.86 20.13
N LEU A 163 22.03 0.80 19.78
CA LEU A 163 21.58 0.27 18.50
C LEU A 163 21.26 1.42 17.55
N HIS A 164 21.98 1.47 16.43
CA HIS A 164 21.65 2.39 15.33
C HIS A 164 20.29 2.00 14.72
N SER A 165 19.41 2.97 14.52
CA SER A 165 18.09 2.72 13.95
C SER A 165 18.16 2.77 12.43
N VAL A 166 17.65 1.75 11.76
CA VAL A 166 17.62 1.61 10.31
C VAL A 166 16.17 1.59 9.85
N VAL A 167 15.84 2.36 8.82
CA VAL A 167 14.49 2.41 8.23
C VAL A 167 14.56 2.06 6.75
N TYR A 168 13.51 1.42 6.23
CA TYR A 168 13.42 1.00 4.82
C TYR A 168 14.64 0.19 4.33
N GLY A 169 15.30 -0.52 5.25
CA GLY A 169 16.47 -1.34 4.97
C GLY A 169 17.70 -0.57 4.47
N VAL A 170 17.80 0.74 4.73
CA VAL A 170 18.94 1.58 4.33
C VAL A 170 19.84 1.86 5.53
N ARG A 171 21.12 1.51 5.45
CA ARG A 171 22.07 1.56 6.59
C ARG A 171 22.96 2.81 6.61
N ASP A 172 23.51 3.16 7.78
CA ASP A 172 24.38 4.33 7.98
C ASP A 172 25.65 4.34 7.10
N GLU A 173 26.26 3.18 6.81
CA GLU A 173 27.38 3.10 5.84
C GLU A 173 26.93 3.47 4.41
N GLU A 174 25.68 3.17 4.07
CA GLU A 174 25.05 3.59 2.81
C GLU A 174 24.77 5.09 2.86
N MET A 175 24.66 5.69 4.06
CA MET A 175 24.57 7.13 4.32
C MET A 175 25.93 7.87 4.31
N GLY A 176 26.99 7.28 3.75
CA GLY A 176 28.33 7.89 3.65
C GLY A 176 28.85 8.14 2.23
N GLY A 177 28.07 7.80 1.18
CA GLY A 177 28.45 7.93 -0.23
C GLY A 177 28.16 9.31 -0.88
N LYS A 178 28.24 9.41 -2.21
CA LYS A 178 27.92 10.65 -2.96
C LYS A 178 26.45 10.75 -3.43
N ASP A 179 25.70 9.64 -3.43
CA ASP A 179 24.37 9.51 -4.07
C ASP A 179 23.22 9.13 -3.10
N TRP A 180 23.43 9.13 -1.79
CA TRP A 180 22.58 8.38 -0.83
C TRP A 180 21.45 9.14 -0.14
N HIS A 181 21.49 10.47 -0.11
CA HIS A 181 20.53 11.28 0.66
C HIS A 181 19.06 11.05 0.23
N PHE A 182 18.85 10.53 -0.98
CA PHE A 182 17.52 10.26 -1.52
C PHE A 182 17.09 8.79 -1.41
N LEU A 183 17.96 7.85 -1.00
CA LEU A 183 17.60 6.43 -1.03
C LEU A 183 16.51 6.07 0.00
N VAL A 184 16.62 6.59 1.22
CA VAL A 184 15.58 6.43 2.26
C VAL A 184 14.23 6.96 1.79
N PRO A 185 14.08 8.23 1.36
CA PRO A 185 12.80 8.74 0.91
C PRO A 185 12.30 8.05 -0.37
N LEU A 186 13.18 7.64 -1.30
CA LEU A 186 12.77 6.89 -2.50
C LEU A 186 12.24 5.50 -2.15
N ARG A 187 12.87 4.78 -1.22
CA ARG A 187 12.34 3.49 -0.72
C ARG A 187 11.07 3.68 0.10
N ALA A 188 10.96 4.77 0.86
CA ALA A 188 9.74 5.12 1.57
C ALA A 188 8.58 5.30 0.58
N ILE A 189 8.78 6.11 -0.47
CA ILE A 189 7.79 6.32 -1.53
C ILE A 189 7.43 4.99 -2.22
N HIS A 190 8.43 4.20 -2.61
CA HIS A 190 8.19 2.92 -3.27
C HIS A 190 7.38 1.95 -2.40
N THR A 191 7.81 1.72 -1.16
CA THR A 191 7.17 0.75 -0.27
C THR A 191 5.78 1.21 0.13
N GLN A 192 5.59 2.50 0.43
CA GLN A 192 4.25 3.03 0.71
C GLN A 192 3.32 2.94 -0.51
N ALA A 193 3.83 3.12 -1.73
CA ALA A 193 3.00 3.06 -2.94
C ALA A 193 2.53 1.64 -3.28
N PHE A 194 3.42 0.65 -3.19
CA PHE A 194 3.21 -0.67 -3.80
C PHE A 194 3.23 -1.86 -2.83
N VAL A 195 3.62 -1.67 -1.57
CA VAL A 195 3.59 -2.71 -0.55
C VAL A 195 2.37 -2.49 0.32
N ALA A 196 1.28 -3.23 0.07
CA ALA A 196 0.08 -3.12 0.88
C ALA A 196 0.31 -3.64 2.31
N ILE A 197 1.13 -4.67 2.47
CA ILE A 197 1.41 -5.33 3.76
C ILE A 197 2.90 -5.59 3.89
N GLU A 198 3.53 -4.97 4.89
CA GLU A 198 4.94 -5.14 5.21
C GLU A 198 5.15 -6.23 6.29
N GLY A 199 4.25 -6.30 7.27
CA GLY A 199 4.32 -7.30 8.34
C GLY A 199 3.07 -7.38 9.20
N LEU A 200 3.17 -8.02 10.38
CA LEU A 200 2.04 -8.16 11.31
C LEU A 200 1.50 -6.80 11.78
N HIS A 201 2.35 -5.78 11.87
CA HIS A 201 1.94 -4.44 12.30
C HIS A 201 1.03 -3.78 11.26
N SER A 202 1.12 -4.19 9.98
CA SER A 202 0.42 -3.49 8.91
C SER A 202 -1.09 -3.53 9.04
N VAL A 203 -1.64 -4.64 9.54
CA VAL A 203 -3.09 -4.83 9.78
C VAL A 203 -3.58 -4.15 11.05
N MET A 204 -2.68 -3.75 11.96
CA MET A 204 -3.06 -3.07 13.21
C MET A 204 -3.64 -1.67 12.94
N GLY A 205 -3.16 -0.99 11.89
CA GLY A 205 -3.65 0.33 11.48
C GLY A 205 -5.15 0.36 11.14
N LYS A 206 -5.70 -0.74 10.58
CA LYS A 206 -7.13 -0.91 10.28
C LYS A 206 -8.02 -0.74 11.52
N TYR A 207 -7.50 -1.07 12.69
CA TYR A 207 -8.20 -0.98 13.97
C TYR A 207 -7.84 0.27 14.78
N GLY A 208 -7.12 1.22 14.16
CA GLY A 208 -6.66 2.45 14.81
C GLY A 208 -5.49 2.25 15.78
N ILE A 209 -4.86 1.07 15.79
CA ILE A 209 -3.73 0.76 16.66
C ILE A 209 -2.45 1.32 16.02
N GLN A 210 -1.74 2.17 16.76
CA GLN A 210 -0.44 2.67 16.35
C GLN A 210 0.62 1.60 16.59
N ALA A 211 1.20 1.04 15.52
CA ALA A 211 2.14 -0.07 15.65
C ALA A 211 3.32 0.00 14.69
N LEU A 212 4.42 -0.61 15.07
CA LEU A 212 5.60 -0.79 14.22
C LEU A 212 6.29 -2.12 14.52
N THR A 213 7.06 -2.65 13.56
CA THR A 213 7.96 -3.78 13.85
C THR A 213 9.31 -3.26 14.34
N VAL A 214 9.79 -3.82 15.45
CA VAL A 214 11.16 -3.69 15.92
C VAL A 214 11.90 -4.98 15.57
N ALA A 215 12.75 -4.93 14.55
CA ALA A 215 13.59 -6.04 14.15
C ALA A 215 14.99 -5.89 14.76
N THR A 216 15.26 -6.68 15.81
CA THR A 216 16.54 -6.67 16.53
C THR A 216 17.56 -7.58 15.85
N PRO A 217 18.86 -7.47 16.18
CA PRO A 217 19.84 -8.48 15.79
C PRO A 217 19.47 -9.87 16.33
N LEU A 218 20.05 -10.91 15.74
CA LEU A 218 19.94 -12.28 16.26
C LEU A 218 20.44 -12.36 17.71
N LEU A 219 19.88 -13.30 18.48
CA LEU A 219 20.25 -13.53 19.88
C LEU A 219 21.72 -13.92 20.07
N THR A 220 22.38 -14.41 19.01
CA THR A 220 23.83 -14.70 18.99
C THR A 220 24.68 -13.44 19.10
N SER A 221 24.21 -12.33 18.51
CA SER A 221 24.93 -11.06 18.44
C SER A 221 24.41 -10.06 19.47
N TYR A 222 23.12 -10.15 19.83
CA TYR A 222 22.47 -9.28 20.79
C TYR A 222 21.74 -10.11 21.85
N PRO A 223 22.30 -10.24 23.07
CA PRO A 223 21.79 -11.15 24.08
C PRO A 223 20.32 -10.95 24.43
N LEU A 224 19.66 -12.04 24.83
CA LEU A 224 18.25 -12.05 25.23
C LEU A 224 17.93 -10.99 26.28
N GLN A 225 18.80 -10.82 27.29
CA GLN A 225 18.61 -9.83 28.35
C GLN A 225 18.61 -8.38 27.83
N GLN A 226 19.47 -8.06 26.87
CA GLN A 226 19.50 -6.71 26.30
C GLN A 226 18.26 -6.46 25.44
N SER A 227 17.84 -7.48 24.68
CA SER A 227 16.63 -7.45 23.86
C SER A 227 15.36 -7.28 24.70
N THR A 228 15.23 -8.00 25.81
CA THR A 228 14.07 -7.87 26.71
C THR A 228 14.06 -6.55 27.48
N ARG A 229 15.24 -5.98 27.80
CA ARG A 229 15.36 -4.63 28.37
C ARG A 229 14.91 -3.55 27.37
N LEU A 230 15.20 -3.72 26.08
CA LEU A 230 14.71 -2.81 25.03
C LEU A 230 13.18 -2.85 24.97
N LEU A 231 12.60 -4.06 24.95
CA LEU A 231 11.16 -4.27 25.04
C LEU A 231 10.54 -3.62 26.28
N GLU A 232 11.16 -3.81 27.45
CA GLU A 232 10.73 -3.17 28.70
C GLU A 232 10.76 -1.64 28.58
N ALA A 233 11.82 -1.06 28.03
CA ALA A 233 11.95 0.39 27.88
C ALA A 233 10.85 0.97 26.97
N ILE A 234 10.55 0.30 25.85
CA ILE A 234 9.44 0.68 24.95
C ILE A 234 8.10 0.53 25.67
N ALA A 235 7.88 -0.58 26.37
CA ALA A 235 6.66 -0.82 27.14
C ALA A 235 6.44 0.24 28.22
N ARG A 236 7.50 0.65 28.93
CA ARG A 236 7.46 1.71 29.94
C ARG A 236 7.14 3.06 29.32
N SER A 237 7.68 3.36 28.14
CA SER A 237 7.32 4.57 27.39
C SER A 237 5.83 4.58 27.08
N LEU A 238 5.30 3.50 26.50
CA LEU A 238 3.87 3.34 26.20
C LEU A 238 2.99 3.35 27.46
N ASN A 239 3.46 2.77 28.57
CA ASN A 239 2.76 2.74 29.84
C ASN A 239 2.65 4.13 30.50
N ASN A 240 3.51 5.09 30.13
CA ASN A 240 3.52 6.44 30.69
C ASN A 240 2.94 7.50 29.74
N VAL A 241 2.49 7.11 28.54
CA VAL A 241 1.71 7.98 27.67
C VAL A 241 0.42 8.38 28.41
N LEU A 242 0.10 9.67 28.49
CA LEU A 242 -1.09 10.16 29.21
C LEU A 242 -2.34 10.15 28.34
N GLU A 243 -2.17 10.47 27.06
CA GLU A 243 -3.26 10.60 26.08
C GLU A 243 -2.93 9.75 24.85
N ARG A 244 -3.96 9.29 24.14
CA ARG A 244 -3.77 8.51 22.90
C ARG A 244 -2.94 9.29 21.89
N PHE A 245 -2.30 8.63 20.96
CA PHE A 245 -1.56 9.31 19.90
C PHE A 245 -2.50 10.11 18.99
N HIS A 246 -2.51 11.44 19.12
CA HIS A 246 -3.37 12.33 18.32
C HIS A 246 -2.74 13.67 17.93
N GLN A 247 -1.71 14.14 18.64
CA GLN A 247 -1.08 15.44 18.37
C GLN A 247 -0.07 15.42 17.20
N SER A 248 0.63 14.31 17.03
CA SER A 248 1.71 14.20 16.03
C SER A 248 1.26 13.67 14.68
N TYR A 249 2.10 13.89 13.66
CA TYR A 249 1.81 13.62 12.26
C TYR A 249 1.60 12.13 11.94
N PHE A 250 0.65 11.87 11.04
CA PHE A 250 0.39 10.57 10.40
C PHE A 250 0.76 10.57 8.91
N LEU A 251 1.03 11.74 8.33
CA LEU A 251 1.39 11.93 6.92
C LEU A 251 2.78 12.58 6.87
N TYR A 252 3.80 11.74 6.74
CA TYR A 252 5.20 12.13 6.69
C TYR A 252 6.00 11.20 5.76
N ILE A 253 7.15 11.66 5.29
CA ILE A 253 8.13 10.82 4.60
C ILE A 253 9.43 10.89 5.39
N LEU A 254 10.01 9.75 5.76
CA LEU A 254 11.31 9.74 6.42
C LEU A 254 12.42 10.04 5.42
N ALA A 255 13.26 11.02 5.75
CA ALA A 255 14.51 11.29 5.04
C ALA A 255 15.68 10.54 5.70
N SER A 256 15.63 10.37 7.02
CA SER A 256 16.53 9.54 7.80
C SER A 256 15.81 9.09 9.09
N PRO A 257 16.41 8.23 9.94
CA PRO A 257 15.82 7.85 11.23
C PRO A 257 15.48 9.04 12.13
N ASP A 258 16.24 10.14 12.03
CA ASP A 258 16.08 11.34 12.85
C ASP A 258 15.37 12.51 12.13
N ASN A 259 15.24 12.44 10.79
CA ASN A 259 14.70 13.52 9.98
C ASN A 259 13.49 13.05 9.16
N PHE A 260 12.42 13.84 9.20
CA PHE A 260 11.20 13.61 8.43
C PHE A 260 10.78 14.86 7.68
N VAL A 261 10.04 14.65 6.59
CA VAL A 261 9.39 15.68 5.79
C VAL A 261 7.89 15.60 6.07
N SER A 262 7.31 16.69 6.58
CA SER A 262 5.87 16.76 6.86
C SER A 262 5.05 16.99 5.59
N ILE A 263 3.76 16.69 5.67
CA ILE A 263 2.76 16.87 4.61
C ILE A 263 2.81 18.23 3.90
N ALA A 264 3.10 19.31 4.64
CA ALA A 264 3.11 20.67 4.09
C ALA A 264 4.18 20.86 3.01
N TYR A 265 5.28 20.10 3.05
CA TYR A 265 6.38 20.24 2.11
C TYR A 265 6.21 19.40 0.84
N PHE A 266 5.64 18.19 0.96
CA PHE A 266 5.53 17.29 -0.19
C PHE A 266 4.20 17.40 -0.95
N MET A 267 3.10 17.84 -0.32
CA MET A 267 1.82 18.00 -1.02
C MET A 267 1.85 19.02 -2.18
N PRO A 268 2.56 20.16 -2.10
CA PRO A 268 2.67 21.07 -3.23
C PRO A 268 3.30 20.43 -4.48
N ILE A 269 4.16 19.41 -4.31
CA ILE A 269 4.83 18.71 -5.41
C ILE A 269 3.80 18.04 -6.31
N ILE A 270 2.83 17.32 -5.73
CA ILE A 270 1.79 16.67 -6.54
C ILE A 270 0.90 17.72 -7.23
N GLY A 271 0.59 18.82 -6.56
CA GLY A 271 -0.12 19.94 -7.18
C GLY A 271 0.60 20.48 -8.41
N GLY A 272 1.93 20.66 -8.31
CA GLY A 272 2.77 21.08 -9.43
C GLY A 272 2.81 20.07 -10.58
N VAL A 273 2.87 18.77 -10.28
CA VAL A 273 2.84 17.69 -11.30
C VAL A 273 1.48 17.63 -12.01
N LEU A 274 0.37 17.88 -11.31
CA LEU A 274 -0.98 17.83 -11.89
C LEU A 274 -1.42 19.13 -12.58
N LEU A 275 -0.79 20.27 -12.26
CA LEU A 275 -1.11 21.59 -12.80
C LEU A 275 -1.16 21.62 -14.35
N PRO A 276 -0.22 20.98 -15.10
CA PRO A 276 -0.31 20.91 -16.56
C PRO A 276 -1.60 20.25 -17.06
N LEU A 277 -2.09 19.19 -16.41
CA LEU A 277 -3.33 18.52 -16.79
C LEU A 277 -4.52 19.48 -16.66
N LEU A 278 -4.56 20.26 -15.58
CA LEU A 278 -5.62 21.25 -15.35
C LEU A 278 -5.58 22.38 -16.39
N PHE A 279 -4.38 22.86 -16.78
CA PHE A 279 -4.26 23.86 -17.84
C PHE A 279 -4.72 23.33 -19.21
N PHE A 280 -4.33 22.11 -19.57
CA PHE A 280 -4.78 21.50 -20.83
C PHE A 280 -6.28 21.19 -20.80
N ALA A 281 -6.83 20.74 -19.67
CA ALA A 281 -8.27 20.56 -19.50
C ALA A 281 -9.01 21.91 -19.66
N TYR A 282 -8.53 22.98 -19.01
CA TYR A 282 -9.11 24.31 -19.14
C TYR A 282 -9.06 24.84 -20.58
N ARG A 283 -7.94 24.61 -21.28
CA ARG A 283 -7.80 24.94 -22.70
C ARG A 283 -8.83 24.19 -23.54
N ASP A 284 -8.99 22.89 -23.35
CA ASP A 284 -9.92 22.11 -24.15
C ASP A 284 -11.39 22.49 -23.83
N TRP A 285 -11.68 22.86 -22.58
CA TRP A 285 -12.97 23.42 -22.16
C TRP A 285 -13.30 24.74 -22.87
N SER A 286 -12.35 25.68 -22.95
CA SER A 286 -12.63 26.99 -23.58
C SER A 286 -12.91 26.91 -25.07
N TYR A 287 -12.49 25.82 -25.74
CA TYR A 287 -12.80 25.53 -27.13
C TYR A 287 -14.07 24.68 -27.33
N LEU A 288 -14.77 24.26 -26.27
CA LEU A 288 -16.03 23.51 -26.38
C LEU A 288 -17.22 24.46 -26.49
N SER A 289 -18.06 24.28 -27.52
CA SER A 289 -19.34 25.00 -27.66
C SER A 289 -20.45 24.36 -26.82
N SER A 290 -20.40 23.05 -26.62
CA SER A 290 -21.29 22.30 -25.72
C SER A 290 -20.55 21.09 -25.15
N VAL A 291 -20.82 20.77 -23.88
CA VAL A 291 -20.20 19.63 -23.20
C VAL A 291 -21.11 18.44 -23.34
N THR A 292 -20.66 17.46 -24.11
CA THR A 292 -21.32 16.16 -24.28
C THR A 292 -20.65 15.13 -23.38
N VAL A 293 -21.43 14.27 -22.73
CA VAL A 293 -20.87 13.13 -21.97
C VAL A 293 -20.50 12.04 -22.99
N PRO A 294 -19.20 11.73 -23.18
CA PRO A 294 -18.78 10.76 -24.18
C PRO A 294 -19.27 9.36 -23.81
N ARG A 295 -19.82 8.63 -24.80
CA ARG A 295 -20.25 7.24 -24.59
C ARG A 295 -19.09 6.32 -24.20
N SER A 296 -17.90 6.55 -24.75
CA SER A 296 -16.69 5.79 -24.45
C SER A 296 -16.29 5.90 -22.98
N LEU A 297 -16.38 7.09 -22.37
CA LEU A 297 -16.13 7.30 -20.95
C LEU A 297 -17.02 6.36 -20.10
N LEU A 298 -18.33 6.40 -20.33
CA LEU A 298 -19.29 5.59 -19.58
C LEU A 298 -19.07 4.08 -19.80
N LEU A 299 -18.86 3.65 -21.04
CA LEU A 299 -18.69 2.23 -21.38
C LEU A 299 -17.42 1.66 -20.76
N VAL A 300 -16.29 2.36 -20.85
CA VAL A 300 -15.01 1.84 -20.36
C VAL A 300 -15.01 1.77 -18.82
N HIS A 301 -15.55 2.75 -18.11
CA HIS A 301 -15.72 2.64 -16.65
C HIS A 301 -16.72 1.54 -16.27
N SER A 302 -17.81 1.36 -17.02
CA SER A 302 -18.76 0.28 -16.79
C SER A 302 -18.09 -1.10 -16.93
N ILE A 303 -17.23 -1.27 -17.95
CA ILE A 303 -16.41 -2.48 -18.12
C ILE A 303 -15.46 -2.67 -16.93
N GLY A 304 -14.81 -1.62 -16.46
CA GLY A 304 -13.92 -1.65 -15.30
C GLY A 304 -14.64 -2.07 -14.01
N ILE A 305 -15.78 -1.44 -13.71
CA ILE A 305 -16.63 -1.78 -12.56
C ILE A 305 -17.14 -3.21 -12.65
N PHE A 306 -17.62 -3.62 -13.82
CA PHE A 306 -18.11 -4.99 -14.03
C PHE A 306 -16.99 -6.02 -13.87
N THR A 307 -15.79 -5.74 -14.39
CA THR A 307 -14.61 -6.60 -14.24
C THR A 307 -14.20 -6.72 -12.77
N TRP A 308 -14.19 -5.62 -12.02
CA TRP A 308 -13.91 -5.64 -10.58
C TRP A 308 -14.96 -6.44 -9.80
N TRP A 309 -16.25 -6.20 -10.06
CA TRP A 309 -17.34 -6.95 -9.42
C TRP A 309 -17.27 -8.46 -9.71
N LEU A 310 -17.03 -8.82 -10.97
CA LEU A 310 -16.87 -10.21 -11.41
C LEU A 310 -15.65 -10.86 -10.74
N CYS A 311 -14.51 -10.17 -10.70
CA CYS A 311 -13.31 -10.60 -10.02
C CYS A 311 -13.57 -10.85 -8.52
N HIS A 312 -14.16 -9.88 -7.83
CA HIS A 312 -14.51 -9.99 -6.42
C HIS A 312 -15.41 -11.20 -6.15
N ARG A 313 -16.48 -11.37 -6.95
CA ARG A 313 -17.42 -12.49 -6.78
C ARG A 313 -16.80 -13.85 -7.09
N HIS A 314 -16.04 -13.94 -8.18
CA HIS A 314 -15.43 -15.19 -8.65
C HIS A 314 -14.40 -15.72 -7.65
N PHE A 315 -13.44 -14.88 -7.23
CA PHE A 315 -12.36 -15.30 -6.35
C PHE A 315 -12.76 -15.43 -4.87
N SER A 316 -13.84 -14.77 -4.45
CA SER A 316 -14.38 -14.99 -3.11
C SER A 316 -15.13 -16.32 -2.97
N THR A 317 -15.97 -16.69 -3.96
CA THR A 317 -16.97 -17.76 -3.78
C THR A 317 -16.95 -18.90 -4.80
N VAL A 318 -16.48 -18.67 -6.03
CA VAL A 318 -16.68 -19.62 -7.14
C VAL A 318 -15.42 -20.43 -7.43
N THR A 319 -14.26 -19.77 -7.46
CA THR A 319 -12.99 -20.37 -7.90
C THR A 319 -12.66 -21.68 -7.17
N THR A 320 -12.09 -22.63 -7.90
CA THR A 320 -11.55 -23.90 -7.36
C THR A 320 -10.03 -23.97 -7.53
N ASN A 321 -9.49 -23.31 -8.57
CA ASN A 321 -8.06 -23.16 -8.82
C ASN A 321 -7.74 -21.67 -8.99
N PRO A 322 -7.49 -20.93 -7.89
CA PRO A 322 -7.38 -19.48 -7.95
C PRO A 322 -6.18 -19.03 -8.79
N HIS A 323 -5.05 -19.75 -8.76
CA HIS A 323 -3.88 -19.42 -9.59
C HIS A 323 -4.15 -19.61 -11.09
N GLY A 324 -4.85 -20.68 -11.49
CA GLY A 324 -5.20 -20.92 -12.90
C GLY A 324 -6.20 -19.89 -13.43
N ASP A 325 -7.21 -19.57 -12.62
CA ASP A 325 -8.26 -18.63 -12.98
C ASP A 325 -7.74 -17.19 -13.18
N MET A 326 -6.59 -16.84 -12.57
CA MET A 326 -5.94 -15.54 -12.79
C MET A 326 -5.57 -15.29 -14.26
N VAL A 327 -5.41 -16.34 -15.08
CA VAL A 327 -5.15 -16.20 -16.52
C VAL A 327 -6.32 -15.49 -17.21
N TYR A 328 -7.57 -15.75 -16.79
CA TYR A 328 -8.73 -15.07 -17.37
C TYR A 328 -8.73 -13.58 -17.04
N LEU A 329 -8.43 -13.22 -15.79
CA LEU A 329 -8.30 -11.82 -15.38
C LEU A 329 -7.15 -11.14 -16.13
N ALA A 330 -6.00 -11.80 -16.24
CA ALA A 330 -4.85 -11.34 -17.00
C ALA A 330 -5.23 -11.03 -18.46
N VAL A 331 -5.90 -11.95 -19.15
CA VAL A 331 -6.37 -11.74 -20.53
C VAL A 331 -7.33 -10.56 -20.61
N ILE A 332 -8.36 -10.49 -19.75
CA ILE A 332 -9.35 -9.40 -19.76
C ILE A 332 -8.67 -8.03 -19.59
N THR A 333 -7.71 -7.93 -18.68
CA THR A 333 -7.00 -6.67 -18.40
C THR A 333 -6.06 -6.22 -19.51
N LEU A 334 -5.66 -7.12 -20.43
CA LEU A 334 -4.81 -6.81 -21.59
C LEU A 334 -5.61 -6.43 -22.84
N ILE A 335 -6.94 -6.59 -22.85
CA ILE A 335 -7.77 -6.27 -24.02
C ILE A 335 -7.80 -4.74 -24.23
N PRO A 336 -7.40 -4.25 -25.43
CA PRO A 336 -7.43 -2.83 -25.77
C PRO A 336 -8.83 -2.38 -26.19
N TRP A 337 -9.76 -2.30 -25.24
CA TRP A 337 -11.15 -1.83 -25.45
C TRP A 337 -11.23 -0.48 -26.16
N GLY A 338 -10.23 0.38 -25.99
CA GLY A 338 -10.13 1.67 -26.70
C GLY A 338 -10.18 1.57 -28.23
N PHE A 339 -9.74 0.46 -28.82
CA PHE A 339 -9.87 0.23 -30.26
C PHE A 339 -11.23 -0.33 -30.67
N ALA A 340 -11.90 -1.06 -29.78
CA ALA A 340 -13.21 -1.64 -30.02
C ALA A 340 -14.35 -0.63 -29.86
N LEU A 341 -14.12 0.46 -29.13
CA LEU A 341 -15.09 1.50 -28.80
C LEU A 341 -14.79 2.79 -29.57
N PRO A 342 -15.28 2.94 -30.82
CA PRO A 342 -15.02 4.13 -31.62
C PRO A 342 -15.64 5.37 -30.98
N VAL A 343 -14.83 6.43 -30.88
CA VAL A 343 -15.26 7.73 -30.36
C VAL A 343 -15.80 8.57 -31.51
N SER A 344 -17.00 9.14 -31.34
CA SER A 344 -17.55 10.04 -32.35
C SER A 344 -16.73 11.33 -32.43
N VAL A 345 -16.62 11.90 -33.63
CA VAL A 345 -15.84 13.12 -33.89
C VAL A 345 -16.21 14.27 -32.95
N THR A 346 -17.52 14.41 -32.67
CA THR A 346 -18.08 15.44 -31.79
C THR A 346 -17.76 15.23 -30.31
N GLU A 347 -17.42 14.01 -29.90
CA GLU A 347 -17.13 13.66 -28.49
C GLU A 347 -15.63 13.72 -28.15
N ILE A 348 -14.73 13.80 -29.15
CA ILE A 348 -13.28 13.69 -28.95
C ILE A 348 -12.76 14.75 -27.96
N ARG A 349 -13.13 16.02 -28.17
CA ARG A 349 -12.67 17.13 -27.33
C ARG A 349 -13.27 17.05 -25.92
N SER A 350 -14.55 16.68 -25.80
CA SER A 350 -15.20 16.42 -24.50
C SER A 350 -14.53 15.26 -23.75
N LEU A 351 -14.17 14.18 -24.45
CA LEU A 351 -13.48 13.02 -23.88
C LEU A 351 -12.09 13.37 -23.37
N ARG A 352 -11.31 14.11 -24.16
CA ARG A 352 -9.98 14.57 -23.72
C ARG A 352 -10.09 15.48 -22.50
N PHE A 353 -11.01 16.45 -22.51
CA PHE A 353 -11.27 17.31 -21.36
C PHE A 353 -11.60 16.50 -20.09
N MET A 354 -12.57 15.59 -20.17
CA MET A 354 -13.01 14.76 -19.04
C MET A 354 -11.90 13.84 -18.55
N LEU A 355 -11.13 13.21 -19.44
CA LEU A 355 -10.01 12.34 -19.10
C LEU A 355 -8.91 13.08 -18.33
N LEU A 356 -8.51 14.27 -18.80
CA LEU A 356 -7.48 15.08 -18.13
C LEU A 356 -7.96 15.55 -16.75
N LEU A 357 -9.24 15.97 -16.65
CA LEU A 357 -9.85 16.39 -15.40
C LEU A 357 -9.97 15.21 -14.42
N GLU A 358 -10.42 14.05 -14.88
CA GLU A 358 -10.52 12.83 -14.09
C GLU A 358 -9.17 12.42 -13.51
N CYS A 359 -8.13 12.33 -14.35
CA CYS A 359 -6.79 11.98 -13.89
C CYS A 359 -6.29 12.96 -12.82
N ALA A 360 -6.52 14.27 -12.99
CA ALA A 360 -6.11 15.28 -12.03
C ALA A 360 -6.87 15.15 -10.69
N LEU A 361 -8.20 15.07 -10.73
CA LEU A 361 -9.03 14.98 -9.53
C LEU A 361 -8.83 13.66 -8.79
N MET A 362 -8.75 12.53 -9.50
CA MET A 362 -8.52 11.21 -8.90
C MET A 362 -7.13 11.13 -8.29
N SER A 363 -6.09 11.63 -8.96
CA SER A 363 -4.73 11.64 -8.39
C SER A 363 -4.67 12.51 -7.13
N ALA A 364 -5.35 13.67 -7.14
CA ALA A 364 -5.43 14.53 -5.95
C ALA A 364 -6.17 13.84 -4.79
N ALA A 365 -7.26 13.11 -5.07
CA ALA A 365 -8.00 12.36 -4.06
C ALA A 365 -7.17 11.19 -3.49
N VAL A 366 -6.52 10.41 -4.37
CA VAL A 366 -5.63 9.31 -3.97
C VAL A 366 -4.45 9.83 -3.15
N ALA A 367 -3.95 11.04 -3.42
CA ALA A 367 -2.84 11.61 -2.65
C ALA A 367 -3.15 11.84 -1.17
N LEU A 368 -4.42 12.10 -0.84
CA LEU A 368 -4.87 12.23 0.55
C LEU A 368 -4.95 10.88 1.27
N LEU A 369 -5.08 9.78 0.53
CA LEU A 369 -5.09 8.42 1.08
C LEU A 369 -3.69 7.81 1.12
N ASN A 370 -2.94 7.96 0.03
CA ASN A 370 -1.57 7.50 -0.15
C ASN A 370 -0.86 8.41 -1.16
N PHE A 371 -0.14 9.36 -0.60
CA PHE A 371 0.64 10.33 -1.36
C PHE A 371 1.63 9.66 -2.30
N SER A 372 2.33 8.63 -1.83
CA SER A 372 3.40 7.96 -2.57
C SER A 372 2.87 7.27 -3.84
N LEU A 373 1.74 6.59 -3.74
CA LEU A 373 1.05 6.00 -4.89
C LEU A 373 0.60 7.06 -5.89
N ALA A 374 -0.03 8.13 -5.41
CA ALA A 374 -0.51 9.22 -6.26
C ALA A 374 0.64 9.97 -6.96
N LEU A 375 1.75 10.21 -6.27
CA LEU A 375 2.92 10.88 -6.84
C LEU A 375 3.54 10.04 -7.95
N VAL A 376 3.81 8.74 -7.69
CA VAL A 376 4.39 7.84 -8.70
C VAL A 376 3.46 7.72 -9.90
N PHE A 377 2.15 7.56 -9.66
CA PHE A 377 1.16 7.53 -10.73
C PHE A 377 1.15 8.84 -11.54
N ALA A 378 1.07 10.01 -10.88
CA ALA A 378 0.98 11.30 -11.55
C ALA A 378 2.25 11.65 -12.35
N LEU A 379 3.43 11.30 -11.85
CA LEU A 379 4.71 11.51 -12.55
C LEU A 379 4.78 10.75 -13.88
N VAL A 380 4.12 9.59 -13.96
CA VAL A 380 4.06 8.76 -15.18
C VAL A 380 2.86 9.16 -16.05
N ALA A 381 1.66 9.26 -15.47
CA ALA A 381 0.43 9.50 -16.17
C ALA A 381 0.37 10.90 -16.81
N THR A 382 0.85 11.94 -16.13
CA THR A 382 0.76 13.32 -16.62
C THR A 382 1.46 13.54 -17.97
N PRO A 383 2.77 13.25 -18.12
CA PRO A 383 3.44 13.44 -19.41
C PRO A 383 2.87 12.52 -20.51
N LEU A 384 2.47 11.30 -20.15
CA LEU A 384 1.85 10.36 -21.10
C LEU A 384 0.51 10.87 -21.62
N LEU A 385 -0.38 11.33 -20.74
CA LEU A 385 -1.67 11.87 -21.11
C LEU A 385 -1.52 13.08 -22.03
N ILE A 386 -0.65 14.03 -21.69
CA ILE A 386 -0.44 15.24 -22.49
C ILE A 386 0.08 14.89 -23.89
N LYS A 387 1.07 13.98 -23.99
CA LYS A 387 1.71 13.65 -25.27
C LYS A 387 0.88 12.74 -26.15
N LEU A 388 0.18 11.76 -25.57
CA LEU A 388 -0.57 10.75 -26.32
C LEU A 388 -1.94 11.26 -26.76
N THR A 389 -2.51 12.22 -26.04
CA THR A 389 -3.80 12.86 -26.41
C THR A 389 -3.64 14.12 -27.27
N ASP A 390 -2.40 14.52 -27.58
CA ASP A 390 -2.17 15.71 -28.40
C ASP A 390 -2.69 15.53 -29.83
N ASP A 391 -3.20 16.58 -30.46
CA ASP A 391 -3.79 16.46 -31.79
C ASP A 391 -2.67 16.40 -32.85
N SER A 392 -2.82 15.57 -33.89
CA SER A 392 -1.98 15.70 -35.09
C SER A 392 -2.73 15.39 -36.38
N GLY A 393 -2.29 16.02 -37.47
CA GLY A 393 -2.83 15.82 -38.81
C GLY A 393 -2.21 14.63 -39.57
N ASP A 394 -1.10 14.08 -39.08
CA ASP A 394 -0.30 13.08 -39.80
C ASP A 394 -0.59 11.66 -39.35
N ARG A 395 -0.79 10.77 -40.34
CA ARG A 395 -1.10 9.35 -40.10
C ARG A 395 0.03 8.61 -39.41
N SER A 396 1.28 8.88 -39.78
CA SER A 396 2.47 8.25 -39.17
C SER A 396 2.59 8.61 -37.69
N ARG A 397 2.30 9.87 -37.33
CA ARG A 397 2.33 10.34 -35.94
C ARG A 397 1.20 9.72 -35.10
N ALA A 398 -0.01 9.60 -35.64
CA ALA A 398 -1.11 8.92 -34.95
C ALA A 398 -0.82 7.42 -34.70
N LEU A 399 -0.25 6.73 -35.70
CA LEU A 399 0.17 5.33 -35.54
C LEU A 399 1.28 5.18 -34.50
N LEU A 400 2.30 6.04 -34.53
CA LEU A 400 3.37 6.04 -33.53
C LEU A 400 2.83 6.27 -32.12
N ARG A 401 1.91 7.23 -31.93
CA ARG A 401 1.27 7.46 -30.63
C ARG A 401 0.47 6.26 -30.16
N SER A 402 -0.30 5.64 -31.05
CA SER A 402 -1.08 4.44 -30.72
C SER A 402 -0.17 3.28 -30.30
N ALA A 403 0.96 3.10 -30.98
CA ALA A 403 1.97 2.11 -30.60
C ALA A 403 2.63 2.44 -29.24
N LEU A 404 2.94 3.71 -28.98
CA LEU A 404 3.47 4.15 -27.69
C LEU A 404 2.44 4.00 -26.56
N ALA A 405 1.17 4.32 -26.81
CA ALA A 405 0.07 4.13 -25.86
C ALA A 405 -0.10 2.65 -25.50
N LEU A 406 -0.01 1.75 -26.49
CA LEU A 406 -0.04 0.30 -26.26
C LEU A 406 1.17 -0.16 -25.45
N ALA A 407 2.37 0.35 -25.75
CA ALA A 407 3.59 0.05 -25.00
C ALA A 407 3.52 0.56 -23.53
N CYS A 408 2.82 1.68 -23.30
CA CYS A 408 2.57 2.25 -21.97
C CYS A 408 1.39 1.60 -21.23
N HIS A 409 1.04 0.34 -21.54
CA HIS A 409 0.10 -0.43 -20.73
C HIS A 409 0.54 -0.44 -19.25
N PRO A 410 -0.37 -0.33 -18.26
CA PRO A 410 -0.01 -0.33 -16.84
C PRO A 410 0.91 -1.50 -16.43
N PHE A 411 0.66 -2.70 -16.93
CA PHE A 411 1.55 -3.85 -16.70
C PHE A 411 2.88 -3.78 -17.45
N GLY A 412 2.94 -3.15 -18.63
CA GLY A 412 4.20 -2.91 -19.34
C GLY A 412 5.09 -1.95 -18.54
N LEU A 413 4.49 -0.90 -17.97
CA LEU A 413 5.18 0.04 -17.08
C LEU A 413 5.63 -0.63 -15.77
N TYR A 414 4.78 -1.46 -15.16
CA TYR A 414 5.15 -2.27 -14.01
C TYR A 414 6.31 -3.22 -14.36
N ALA A 415 6.28 -3.84 -15.55
CA ALA A 415 7.34 -4.73 -15.96
C ALA A 415 8.68 -4.02 -16.17
N LEU A 416 8.65 -2.85 -16.80
CA LEU A 416 9.80 -1.97 -16.94
C LEU A 416 10.38 -1.59 -15.56
N PHE A 417 9.50 -1.24 -14.62
CA PHE A 417 9.91 -0.93 -13.25
C PHE A 417 10.55 -2.13 -12.54
N MET A 418 10.00 -3.34 -12.68
CA MET A 418 10.57 -4.55 -12.08
C MET A 418 11.98 -4.87 -12.62
N VAL A 419 12.23 -4.60 -13.91
CA VAL A 419 13.53 -4.85 -14.55
C VAL A 419 14.56 -3.77 -14.20
N TYR A 420 14.18 -2.49 -14.23
CA TYR A 420 15.13 -1.38 -14.11
C TYR A 420 15.05 -0.63 -12.77
N GLY A 421 13.86 -0.43 -12.23
CA GLY A 421 13.63 0.36 -11.01
C GLY A 421 13.86 -0.43 -9.72
N ARG A 422 13.36 -1.66 -9.65
CA ARG A 422 13.48 -2.50 -8.46
C ARG A 422 14.94 -2.81 -8.06
N PRO A 423 15.87 -3.15 -8.97
CA PRO A 423 17.26 -3.39 -8.59
C PRO A 423 17.95 -2.15 -8.01
N PHE A 424 17.64 -0.97 -8.55
CA PHE A 424 18.14 0.31 -8.02
C PHE A 424 17.65 0.56 -6.59
N LEU A 425 16.38 0.27 -6.32
CA LEU A 425 15.79 0.45 -4.99
C LEU A 425 16.25 -0.63 -4.01
N GLU A 426 16.23 -1.91 -4.35
CA GLU A 426 16.53 -3.01 -3.40
C GLU A 426 18.03 -3.37 -3.29
N TYR A 427 18.91 -2.69 -4.03
CA TYR A 427 20.36 -2.97 -4.07
C TYR A 427 20.67 -4.46 -4.31
N HIS A 428 19.94 -5.07 -5.27
CA HIS A 428 20.35 -6.37 -5.77
C HIS A 428 21.39 -6.18 -6.87
N GLU A 429 22.60 -6.73 -6.66
CA GLU A 429 23.73 -6.68 -7.61
C GLU A 429 23.43 -7.34 -8.98
N LYS A 430 22.26 -7.99 -9.14
CA LYS A 430 21.86 -8.67 -10.37
C LYS A 430 20.56 -8.07 -10.91
N PRO A 431 20.47 -7.84 -12.24
CA PRO A 431 19.21 -7.44 -12.87
C PRO A 431 18.15 -8.52 -12.58
N PHE A 432 16.96 -8.08 -12.17
CA PHE A 432 15.85 -8.99 -11.91
C PHE A 432 15.40 -9.62 -13.23
N VAL A 433 15.53 -10.95 -13.34
CA VAL A 433 15.01 -11.69 -14.49
C VAL A 433 13.51 -11.88 -14.27
N MET A 434 12.71 -11.29 -15.15
CA MET A 434 11.25 -11.47 -15.16
C MET A 434 10.90 -12.93 -15.39
N GLU A 435 10.31 -13.56 -14.39
CA GLU A 435 9.73 -14.89 -14.56
C GLU A 435 8.48 -14.82 -15.44
N PRO A 436 8.19 -15.85 -16.27
CA PRO A 436 6.99 -15.87 -17.12
C PRO A 436 5.68 -15.69 -16.35
N HIS A 437 5.66 -16.07 -15.07
CA HIS A 437 4.49 -16.01 -14.19
C HIS A 437 4.44 -14.73 -13.33
N ALA A 438 5.41 -13.81 -13.46
CA ALA A 438 5.50 -12.62 -12.62
C ALA A 438 4.24 -11.75 -12.70
N PHE A 439 3.63 -11.65 -13.89
CA PHE A 439 2.39 -10.92 -14.09
C PHE A 439 1.20 -11.57 -13.36
N ILE A 440 1.03 -12.88 -13.52
CA ILE A 440 -0.03 -13.65 -12.87
C ILE A 440 0.13 -13.56 -11.34
N ASN A 441 1.36 -13.65 -10.83
CA ASN A 441 1.65 -13.54 -9.41
C ASN A 441 1.37 -12.13 -8.86
N ALA A 442 1.63 -11.09 -9.64
CA ALA A 442 1.30 -9.71 -9.25
C ALA A 442 -0.22 -9.51 -9.17
N LEU A 443 -0.97 -10.00 -10.16
CA LEU A 443 -2.44 -9.96 -10.13
C LEU A 443 -3.00 -10.77 -8.97
N PHE A 444 -2.50 -11.99 -8.75
CA PHE A 444 -2.92 -12.84 -7.64
C PHE A 444 -2.75 -12.11 -6.31
N ARG A 445 -1.58 -11.48 -6.10
CA ARG A 445 -1.30 -10.67 -4.92
C ARG A 445 -2.31 -9.54 -4.74
N LEU A 446 -2.60 -8.76 -5.80
CA LEU A 446 -3.57 -7.66 -5.73
C LEU A 446 -4.98 -8.15 -5.39
N VAL A 447 -5.39 -9.31 -5.91
CA VAL A 447 -6.69 -9.91 -5.59
C VAL A 447 -6.72 -10.43 -4.15
N GLU A 448 -5.66 -11.10 -3.70
CA GLU A 448 -5.53 -11.56 -2.32
C GLU A 448 -5.55 -10.38 -1.33
N GLU A 449 -4.75 -9.33 -1.59
CA GLU A 449 -4.70 -8.13 -0.77
C GLU A 449 -6.04 -7.39 -0.71
N HIS A 450 -6.77 -7.33 -1.84
CA HIS A 450 -8.10 -6.74 -1.89
C HIS A 450 -9.13 -7.56 -1.12
N LEU A 451 -9.18 -8.87 -1.33
CA LEU A 451 -10.20 -9.73 -0.72
C LEU A 451 -9.97 -9.95 0.77
N VAL A 452 -8.71 -10.14 1.19
CA VAL A 452 -8.38 -10.44 2.58
C VAL A 452 -8.29 -9.17 3.42
N TYR A 453 -7.64 -8.12 2.92
CA TYR A 453 -7.31 -6.95 3.74
C TYR A 453 -8.06 -5.68 3.33
N ASN A 454 -8.90 -5.73 2.30
CA ASN A 454 -9.58 -4.56 1.71
C ASN A 454 -8.60 -3.50 1.17
N SER A 455 -7.50 -3.94 0.53
CA SER A 455 -6.65 -3.05 -0.26
C SER A 455 -7.44 -2.39 -1.40
N TYR A 456 -7.22 -1.09 -1.62
CA TYR A 456 -7.86 -0.33 -2.69
C TYR A 456 -7.05 -0.30 -4.00
N VAL A 457 -5.87 -0.93 -4.06
CA VAL A 457 -5.00 -0.87 -5.25
C VAL A 457 -5.63 -1.59 -6.45
N LEU A 458 -6.22 -2.77 -6.23
CA LEU A 458 -6.94 -3.51 -7.28
C LEU A 458 -8.13 -2.73 -7.86
N PRO A 459 -9.09 -2.20 -7.07
CA PRO A 459 -10.20 -1.44 -7.63
C PRO A 459 -9.73 -0.16 -8.32
N LEU A 460 -8.71 0.56 -7.81
CA LEU A 460 -8.13 1.70 -8.54
C LEU A 460 -7.57 1.30 -9.90
N LEU A 461 -6.87 0.16 -9.98
CA LEU A 461 -6.34 -0.37 -11.24
C LEU A 461 -7.46 -0.70 -12.24
N LEU A 462 -8.48 -1.45 -11.81
CA LEU A 462 -9.54 -1.95 -12.69
C LEU A 462 -10.58 -0.88 -13.07
N VAL A 463 -10.91 0.03 -12.15
CA VAL A 463 -12.00 1.00 -12.32
C VAL A 463 -11.52 2.37 -12.81
N VAL A 464 -10.26 2.71 -12.58
CA VAL A 464 -9.71 4.04 -12.90
C VAL A 464 -8.56 3.93 -13.90
N VAL A 465 -7.47 3.25 -13.54
CA VAL A 465 -6.23 3.23 -14.36
C VAL A 465 -6.41 2.56 -15.72
N LEU A 466 -6.99 1.34 -15.76
CA LEU A 466 -7.25 0.64 -17.02
C LEU A 466 -8.28 1.38 -17.90
N PRO A 467 -9.36 1.95 -17.33
CA PRO A 467 -10.24 2.81 -18.09
C PRO A 467 -9.57 4.04 -18.70
N MET A 468 -8.77 4.78 -17.91
CA MET A 468 -8.00 5.91 -18.43
C MET A 468 -7.06 5.50 -19.56
N TRP A 469 -6.35 4.38 -19.41
CA TRP A 469 -5.46 3.86 -20.46
C TRP A 469 -6.23 3.54 -21.77
N ASN A 470 -7.41 2.92 -21.66
CA ASN A 470 -8.27 2.64 -22.82
C ASN A 470 -8.81 3.92 -23.49
N MET A 471 -9.13 4.96 -22.70
CA MET A 471 -9.53 6.25 -23.24
C MET A 471 -8.38 6.95 -23.97
N VAL A 472 -7.15 6.88 -23.45
CA VAL A 472 -5.94 7.36 -24.15
C VAL A 472 -5.77 6.63 -25.47
N LEU A 473 -5.97 5.31 -25.49
CA LEU A 473 -5.83 4.50 -26.69
C LEU A 473 -6.85 4.88 -27.77
N ALA A 474 -8.10 5.13 -27.37
CA ALA A 474 -9.16 5.59 -28.25
C ALA A 474 -8.84 6.96 -28.88
N LEU A 475 -8.25 7.89 -28.09
CA LEU A 475 -7.84 9.21 -28.56
C LEU A 475 -6.58 9.17 -29.44
N ALA A 476 -5.61 8.32 -29.12
CA ALA A 476 -4.33 8.24 -29.82
C ALA A 476 -4.46 7.82 -31.30
N LEU A 477 -5.52 7.08 -31.63
CA LEU A 477 -5.77 6.58 -32.99
C LEU A 477 -6.46 7.62 -33.89
N MET A 478 -7.03 8.69 -33.32
CA MET A 478 -7.83 9.68 -34.04
C MET A 478 -6.97 10.71 -34.79
N ARG A 479 -7.51 11.19 -35.92
CA ARG A 479 -6.82 12.13 -36.83
C ARG A 479 -7.62 13.43 -37.00
N THR A 480 -6.95 14.55 -36.82
CA THR A 480 -7.53 15.91 -36.92
C THR A 480 -8.12 16.24 -38.31
N LYS A 481 -7.55 15.72 -39.40
CA LYS A 481 -8.07 15.96 -40.77
C LYS A 481 -9.44 15.32 -41.01
N THR A 482 -9.73 14.19 -40.36
CA THR A 482 -11.04 13.52 -40.44
C THR A 482 -12.09 14.26 -39.62
N ILE A 483 -11.66 14.95 -38.53
CA ILE A 483 -12.51 15.81 -37.70
C ILE A 483 -12.98 17.02 -38.53
N LEU A 484 -12.04 17.77 -39.11
CA LEU A 484 -12.32 18.95 -39.94
C LEU A 484 -13.16 18.63 -41.18
N GLN A 485 -12.87 17.55 -41.90
CA GLN A 485 -13.65 17.16 -43.10
C GLN A 485 -15.10 16.76 -42.78
N ASN A 486 -15.33 16.11 -41.63
CA ASN A 486 -16.68 15.75 -41.20
C ASN A 486 -17.44 16.94 -40.62
N GLU A 487 -16.80 17.85 -39.88
CA GLU A 487 -17.43 19.10 -39.43
C GLU A 487 -17.88 19.95 -40.63
N THR A 488 -17.05 20.08 -41.68
CA THR A 488 -17.45 20.79 -42.91
C THR A 488 -18.60 20.11 -43.65
N ARG A 489 -18.67 18.77 -43.65
CA ARG A 489 -19.75 18.02 -44.29
C ARG A 489 -21.08 18.14 -43.53
N VAL A 490 -21.05 18.05 -42.20
CA VAL A 490 -22.26 18.22 -41.37
C VAL A 490 -22.82 19.64 -41.50
N VAL A 491 -21.97 20.66 -41.61
CA VAL A 491 -22.41 22.04 -41.87
C VAL A 491 -23.06 22.14 -43.27
N GLN A 492 -22.42 21.58 -44.31
CA GLN A 492 -22.98 21.57 -45.68
C GLN A 492 -24.31 20.80 -45.78
N ASP A 493 -24.45 19.66 -45.10
CA ASP A 493 -25.70 18.88 -45.09
C ASP A 493 -26.83 19.56 -44.28
N SER A 494 -26.50 20.47 -43.35
CA SER A 494 -27.49 21.26 -42.60
C SER A 494 -27.93 22.55 -43.31
N GLU A 495 -27.10 23.10 -44.21
CA GLU A 495 -27.45 24.26 -45.05
C GLU A 495 -28.22 23.87 -46.33
N HIS A 496 -28.20 22.59 -46.71
CA HIS A 496 -29.04 22.04 -47.79
C HIS A 496 -29.86 20.84 -47.30
N PRO A 497 -30.96 21.06 -46.56
CA PRO A 497 -31.98 20.02 -46.44
C PRO A 497 -32.55 19.80 -47.85
N GLY A 498 -32.43 18.58 -48.37
CA GLY A 498 -32.74 18.26 -49.77
C GLY A 498 -34.09 18.80 -50.23
N ASP A 499 -34.10 19.28 -51.48
CA ASP A 499 -35.29 19.62 -52.29
C ASP A 499 -36.35 18.52 -52.29
#